data_AF-A0A243RA21-F1
#
_entry.id   AF-A0A243RA21-F1
#
_cell.length_a   1.000
_cell.length_b   1.000
_cell.length_c   1.000
_cell.angle_alpha   90.00
_cell.angle_beta   90.00
_cell.angle_gamma   90.00
#
_symmetry.space_group_name_H-M   'P 1'
#
loop_
_entity.id
_entity.type
_entity.pdbx_description
1 polymer ?
#
loop_
_entity_poly.entity_id
_entity_poly.type
_entity_poly.pdbx_seq_one_letter_code
_entity_poly.pdbx_strand_id
1 'polypeptide(L)'
;MVRVFGVLEVPLWLWGAFAATVVVSLAVDLLSHRTAHVIGFKEAAAWSGLWVSLALIFGAVVFLVLGTTAGTEYTTAWLLEKSLSVDNLFVFAVIFAYFKVPRAYQHRVLFFGVIGALVFRGIFLSLGVAVVSRFTAVLFAFAAVLFYSTYKLLKDEEESFDPGKSFAVRMLRKLIPVRDEYAGAKFFVKEAGIRMATPLLAVVAAIEAADLIFAVDSVPAVLAVSDDAFIVYTSNAFAILGLRALYFMLAGLLDRFHYLNKGLAVILAFIGVKLILQAAHKLISPSIPEIPSPISLAVIVVVLTGSVVLSLKRPAPIGVLEHTDEQDASTATEQPETPSALPVTDAPEPPAGTPGRDGGASPRSGRRRSRALPDTPVRAYRKKMVKMKRKPDVYVCPTCKKSVPAAVHRHKSLGVFVPVWGPGACQNRDCPDYRLDPHHKHSPAR
;
A
#
# COMPACT_ATOMS: atom_id res chain seq x y z
N MET A 1 -29.20 22.82 -13.25
CA MET A 1 -28.12 22.43 -14.18
C MET A 1 -26.83 23.04 -13.67
N VAL A 2 -25.71 22.31 -13.70
CA VAL A 2 -24.39 22.85 -13.33
C VAL A 2 -23.43 22.55 -14.47
N ARG A 3 -22.75 23.59 -14.97
CA ARG A 3 -21.56 23.43 -15.81
C ARG A 3 -20.38 23.13 -14.91
N VAL A 4 -20.12 21.85 -14.65
CA VAL A 4 -18.84 21.42 -14.05
C VAL A 4 -17.94 21.05 -15.22
N PHE A 5 -16.99 21.94 -15.56
CA PHE A 5 -15.87 21.75 -16.50
C PHE A 5 -16.03 20.59 -17.51
N GLY A 6 -16.82 20.81 -18.57
CA GLY A 6 -17.14 19.84 -19.63
C GLY A 6 -18.16 20.43 -20.63
N VAL A 7 -18.33 19.77 -21.78
CA VAL A 7 -19.21 20.22 -22.89
C VAL A 7 -20.67 19.79 -22.67
N LEU A 8 -20.94 18.73 -21.89
CA LEU A 8 -22.30 18.22 -21.66
C LEU A 8 -23.02 18.94 -20.51
N GLU A 9 -24.28 19.30 -20.73
CA GLU A 9 -25.17 19.80 -19.69
C GLU A 9 -25.75 18.63 -18.89
N VAL A 10 -24.99 18.14 -17.90
CA VAL A 10 -25.42 17.00 -17.08
C VAL A 10 -26.47 17.45 -16.04
N PRO A 11 -27.62 16.75 -15.96
CA PRO A 11 -28.62 17.04 -14.93
C PRO A 11 -28.07 16.82 -13.51
N LEU A 12 -28.40 17.73 -12.59
CA LEU A 12 -27.94 17.66 -11.19
C LEU A 12 -28.36 16.37 -10.48
N TRP A 13 -29.53 15.85 -10.83
CA TRP A 13 -30.03 14.61 -10.25
C TRP A 13 -29.15 13.41 -10.62
N LEU A 14 -28.46 13.43 -11.77
CA LEU A 14 -27.60 12.33 -12.20
C LEU A 14 -26.29 12.30 -11.40
N TRP A 15 -25.74 13.47 -11.08
CA TRP A 15 -24.64 13.60 -10.09
C TRP A 15 -25.07 13.13 -8.71
N GLY A 16 -26.28 13.49 -8.27
CA GLY A 16 -26.85 13.02 -7.00
C GLY A 16 -27.05 11.51 -6.98
N ALA A 17 -27.59 10.93 -8.05
CA ALA A 17 -27.79 9.49 -8.22
C ALA A 17 -26.46 8.74 -8.22
N PHE A 18 -25.44 9.26 -8.91
CA PHE A 18 -24.09 8.72 -8.88
C PHE A 18 -23.50 8.74 -7.46
N ALA A 19 -23.51 9.89 -6.80
CA ALA A 19 -22.97 10.02 -5.45
C ALA A 19 -23.70 9.09 -4.45
N ALA A 20 -25.03 9.02 -4.54
CA ALA A 20 -25.82 8.09 -3.75
C ALA A 20 -25.44 6.63 -4.05
N THR A 21 -25.25 6.27 -5.33
CA THR A 21 -24.82 4.93 -5.73
C THR A 21 -23.46 4.57 -5.14
N VAL A 22 -22.48 5.48 -5.21
CA VAL A 22 -21.14 5.27 -4.63
C VAL A 22 -21.22 5.11 -3.11
N VAL A 23 -21.96 5.98 -2.42
CA VAL A 23 -22.12 5.90 -0.96
C VAL A 23 -22.80 4.59 -0.54
N VAL A 24 -23.89 4.22 -1.20
CA VAL A 24 -24.59 2.94 -0.94
C VAL A 24 -23.67 1.76 -1.21
N SER A 25 -22.92 1.82 -2.31
CA SER A 25 -21.95 0.79 -2.69
C SER A 25 -20.87 0.61 -1.62
N LEU A 26 -20.24 1.69 -1.17
CA LEU A 26 -19.24 1.64 -0.10
C LEU A 26 -19.84 1.17 1.23
N ALA A 27 -21.09 1.54 1.53
CA ALA A 27 -21.79 1.07 2.71
C ALA A 27 -22.09 -0.44 2.64
N VAL A 28 -22.56 -0.93 1.50
CA VAL A 28 -22.80 -2.36 1.26
C VAL A 28 -21.50 -3.16 1.37
N ASP A 29 -20.41 -2.67 0.77
CA ASP A 29 -19.09 -3.29 0.85
C ASP A 29 -18.60 -3.41 2.30
N LEU A 30 -18.76 -2.33 3.08
CA LEU A 30 -18.36 -2.28 4.48
C LEU A 30 -19.22 -3.19 5.37
N LEU A 31 -20.54 -3.21 5.17
CA LEU A 31 -21.48 -3.99 5.97
C LEU A 31 -21.38 -5.48 5.69
N SER A 32 -21.23 -5.84 4.42
CA SER A 32 -21.13 -7.24 3.98
C SER A 32 -19.90 -7.94 4.56
N HIS A 33 -18.79 -7.22 4.70
CA HIS A 33 -17.50 -7.78 5.09
C HIS A 33 -16.99 -7.25 6.43
N ARG A 34 -17.91 -6.93 7.34
CA ARG A 34 -17.59 -6.49 8.71
C ARG A 34 -16.90 -7.57 9.55
N THR A 35 -17.07 -8.85 9.20
CA THR A 35 -16.43 -10.00 9.86
C THR A 35 -15.20 -10.44 9.09
N ALA A 36 -14.11 -10.73 9.80
CA ALA A 36 -12.87 -11.23 9.22
C ALA A 36 -13.07 -12.70 8.77
N HIS A 37 -13.61 -12.88 7.57
CA HIS A 37 -13.77 -14.15 6.88
C HIS A 37 -12.90 -14.15 5.62
N VAL A 38 -12.36 -15.31 5.26
CA VAL A 38 -11.55 -15.48 4.04
C VAL A 38 -12.51 -15.71 2.87
N ILE A 39 -12.64 -14.71 2.00
CA ILE A 39 -13.55 -14.75 0.85
C ILE A 39 -13.06 -15.84 -0.12
N GLY A 40 -13.90 -16.85 -0.36
CA GLY A 40 -13.62 -17.90 -1.35
C GLY A 40 -13.85 -17.41 -2.79
N PHE A 41 -13.32 -18.12 -3.78
CA PHE A 41 -13.40 -17.74 -5.20
C PHE A 41 -14.85 -17.51 -5.69
N LYS A 42 -15.80 -18.41 -5.34
CA LYS A 42 -17.21 -18.29 -5.76
C LYS A 42 -17.87 -17.03 -5.20
N GLU A 43 -17.58 -16.71 -3.94
CA GLU A 43 -18.08 -15.51 -3.28
C GLU A 43 -17.47 -14.26 -3.93
N ALA A 44 -16.16 -14.25 -4.16
CA ALA A 44 -15.46 -13.16 -4.84
C ALA A 44 -15.98 -12.93 -6.27
N ALA A 45 -16.26 -14.01 -7.03
CA ALA A 45 -16.83 -13.93 -8.36
C ALA A 45 -18.26 -13.37 -8.35
N ALA A 46 -19.10 -13.76 -7.39
CA ALA A 46 -20.44 -13.20 -7.24
C ALA A 46 -20.40 -11.70 -6.93
N TRP A 47 -19.53 -11.27 -6.00
CA TRP A 47 -19.32 -9.85 -5.71
C TRP A 47 -18.80 -9.11 -6.93
N SER A 48 -17.81 -9.65 -7.64
CA SER A 48 -17.28 -9.06 -8.88
C SER A 48 -18.38 -8.87 -9.93
N GLY A 49 -19.22 -9.88 -10.13
CA GLY A 49 -20.38 -9.82 -11.03
C GLY A 49 -21.40 -8.75 -10.63
N LEU A 50 -21.67 -8.59 -9.33
CA LEU A 50 -22.54 -7.52 -8.81
C LEU A 50 -21.97 -6.13 -9.15
N TRP A 51 -20.68 -5.91 -8.92
CA TRP A 51 -20.02 -4.63 -9.21
C TRP A 51 -20.01 -4.31 -10.71
N VAL A 52 -19.71 -5.31 -11.54
CA VAL A 52 -19.77 -5.17 -13.01
C VAL A 52 -21.19 -4.86 -13.47
N SER A 53 -22.19 -5.57 -12.94
CA SER A 53 -23.60 -5.34 -13.29
C SER A 53 -24.05 -3.93 -12.93
N LEU A 54 -23.66 -3.43 -11.75
CA LEU A 54 -23.95 -2.08 -11.32
C LEU A 54 -23.34 -1.03 -12.27
N ALA A 55 -22.09 -1.22 -12.70
CA ALA A 55 -21.43 -0.33 -13.63
C ALA A 55 -22.09 -0.33 -15.02
N LEU A 56 -22.53 -1.49 -15.50
CA LEU A 56 -23.25 -1.64 -16.77
C LEU A 56 -24.65 -1.00 -16.72
N ILE A 57 -25.37 -1.18 -15.61
CA ILE A 57 -26.68 -0.53 -15.40
C ILE A 57 -26.53 0.98 -15.43
N PHE A 58 -25.53 1.53 -14.71
CA PHE A 58 -25.27 2.96 -14.74
C PHE A 58 -24.88 3.43 -16.14
N GLY A 59 -24.07 2.66 -16.87
CA GLY A 59 -23.73 2.96 -18.26
C GLY A 59 -24.93 2.95 -19.20
N ALA A 60 -25.88 2.04 -19.01
CA ALA A 60 -27.14 2.02 -19.75
C ALA A 60 -27.99 3.26 -19.44
N VAL A 61 -28.05 3.70 -18.17
CA VAL A 61 -28.72 4.95 -17.79
C VAL A 61 -28.06 6.15 -18.49
N VAL A 62 -26.72 6.23 -18.50
CA VAL A 62 -25.97 7.27 -19.22
C VAL A 62 -26.30 7.24 -20.72
N PHE A 63 -26.29 6.05 -21.33
CA PHE A 63 -26.61 5.87 -22.76
C PHE A 63 -28.03 6.35 -23.10
N LEU A 64 -29.01 6.06 -22.25
CA LEU A 64 -30.41 6.42 -22.47
C LEU A 64 -30.71 7.89 -22.19
N VAL A 65 -30.05 8.49 -21.19
CA VAL A 65 -30.35 9.85 -20.71
C VAL A 65 -29.46 10.91 -21.38
N LEU A 66 -28.17 10.63 -21.54
CA LEU A 66 -27.18 11.56 -22.10
C LEU A 66 -26.87 11.26 -23.58
N GLY A 67 -27.42 10.17 -24.13
CA GLY A 67 -27.31 9.79 -25.52
C GLY A 67 -26.21 8.77 -25.82
N THR A 68 -26.21 8.31 -27.07
CA THR A 68 -25.38 7.18 -27.51
C THR A 68 -23.88 7.48 -27.41
N THR A 69 -23.46 8.69 -27.78
CA THR A 69 -22.06 9.13 -27.69
C THR A 69 -21.55 9.04 -26.24
N ALA A 70 -22.25 9.67 -25.29
CA ALA A 70 -21.89 9.67 -23.87
C ALA A 70 -21.87 8.25 -23.28
N GLY A 71 -22.85 7.41 -23.64
CA GLY A 71 -22.87 6.00 -23.21
C GLY A 71 -21.70 5.17 -23.76
N THR A 72 -21.31 5.38 -25.03
CA THR A 72 -20.13 4.71 -25.60
C THR A 72 -18.84 5.19 -24.97
N GLU A 73 -18.70 6.50 -24.71
CA GLU A 73 -17.54 7.06 -24.02
C GLU A 73 -17.42 6.53 -22.59
N TYR A 74 -18.52 6.53 -21.82
CA TYR A 74 -18.57 5.94 -20.49
C TYR A 74 -18.13 4.48 -20.50
N THR A 75 -18.70 3.68 -21.41
CA THR A 75 -18.41 2.23 -21.47
C THR A 75 -16.97 1.98 -21.88
N THR A 76 -16.44 2.76 -22.82
CA THR A 76 -15.04 2.70 -23.26
C THR A 76 -14.09 3.08 -22.13
N ALA A 77 -14.37 4.19 -21.45
CA ALA A 77 -13.57 4.68 -20.33
C ALA A 77 -13.62 3.72 -19.13
N TRP A 78 -14.79 3.16 -18.82
CA TRP A 78 -14.98 2.18 -17.74
C TRP A 78 -14.22 0.90 -18.04
N LEU A 79 -14.35 0.35 -19.26
CA LEU A 79 -13.69 -0.90 -19.63
C LEU A 79 -12.17 -0.75 -19.68
N LEU A 80 -11.69 0.37 -20.23
CA LEU A 80 -10.27 0.74 -20.24
C LEU A 80 -9.72 0.79 -18.82
N GLU A 81 -10.39 1.54 -17.95
CA GLU A 81 -9.97 1.67 -16.56
C GLU A 81 -10.03 0.34 -15.82
N LYS A 82 -11.08 -0.46 -16.04
CA LYS A 82 -11.21 -1.78 -15.40
C LYS A 82 -10.05 -2.68 -15.76
N SER A 83 -9.58 -2.59 -17.00
CA SER A 83 -8.46 -3.39 -17.51
C SER A 83 -7.12 -2.96 -16.92
N LEU A 84 -6.87 -1.65 -16.86
CA LEU A 84 -5.67 -1.11 -16.20
C LEU A 84 -5.68 -1.39 -14.69
N SER A 85 -6.85 -1.33 -14.05
CA SER A 85 -7.00 -1.68 -12.64
C SER A 85 -6.68 -3.15 -12.32
N VAL A 86 -6.75 -4.08 -13.29
CA VAL A 86 -6.33 -5.47 -13.09
C VAL A 86 -4.80 -5.56 -12.95
N ASP A 87 -4.05 -4.77 -13.73
CA ASP A 87 -2.58 -4.69 -13.61
C ASP A 87 -2.17 -4.17 -12.22
N ASN A 88 -2.93 -3.19 -11.72
CA ASN A 88 -2.70 -2.63 -10.38
C ASN A 88 -2.81 -3.69 -9.27
N LEU A 89 -3.57 -4.78 -9.48
CA LEU A 89 -3.67 -5.88 -8.51
C LEU A 89 -2.35 -6.61 -8.29
N PHE A 90 -1.48 -6.69 -9.30
CA PHE A 90 -0.14 -7.28 -9.16
C PHE A 90 0.71 -6.45 -8.20
N VAL A 91 0.70 -5.13 -8.36
CA VAL A 91 1.43 -4.24 -7.43
C VAL A 91 0.86 -4.32 -6.02
N PHE A 92 -0.46 -4.47 -5.85
CA PHE A 92 -1.04 -4.69 -4.53
C PHE A 92 -0.58 -6.02 -3.91
N ALA A 93 -0.51 -7.10 -4.69
CA ALA A 93 0.03 -8.37 -4.23
C ALA A 93 1.50 -8.26 -3.78
N VAL A 94 2.35 -7.58 -4.57
CA VAL A 94 3.76 -7.32 -4.22
C VAL A 94 3.87 -6.50 -2.94
N ILE A 95 3.06 -5.44 -2.78
CA ILE A 95 3.03 -4.63 -1.56
C ILE A 95 2.64 -5.49 -0.35
N PHE A 96 1.59 -6.32 -0.46
CA PHE A 96 1.17 -7.19 0.64
C PHE A 96 2.21 -8.25 0.99
N ALA A 97 2.87 -8.83 -0.01
CA ALA A 97 3.96 -9.78 0.19
C ALA A 97 5.16 -9.11 0.90
N TYR A 98 5.55 -7.91 0.44
CA TYR A 98 6.66 -7.16 1.02
C TYR A 98 6.43 -6.80 2.50
N PHE A 99 5.24 -6.29 2.83
CA PHE A 99 4.88 -5.94 4.21
C PHE A 99 4.38 -7.13 5.04
N LYS A 100 4.33 -8.34 4.45
CA LYS A 100 3.82 -9.57 5.08
C LYS A 100 2.45 -9.35 5.73
N VAL A 101 1.51 -8.77 4.97
CA VAL A 101 0.19 -8.40 5.48
C VAL A 101 -0.66 -9.66 5.66
N PRO A 102 -1.14 -9.97 6.88
CA PRO A 102 -2.04 -11.10 7.10
C PRO A 102 -3.30 -10.98 6.24
N ARG A 103 -3.76 -12.09 5.63
CA ARG A 103 -4.95 -12.13 4.74
C ARG A 103 -6.19 -11.48 5.37
N ALA A 104 -6.40 -11.65 6.67
CA ALA A 104 -7.50 -11.05 7.42
C ALA A 104 -7.55 -9.51 7.40
N TYR A 105 -6.41 -8.83 7.18
CA TYR A 105 -6.33 -7.36 7.17
C TYR A 105 -6.24 -6.77 5.76
N GLN A 106 -5.94 -7.57 4.73
CA GLN A 106 -5.85 -7.11 3.34
C GLN A 106 -7.15 -6.45 2.89
N HIS A 107 -8.29 -7.05 3.26
CA HIS A 107 -9.63 -6.48 3.00
C HIS A 107 -9.75 -5.02 3.44
N ARG A 108 -9.34 -4.75 4.69
CA ARG A 108 -9.43 -3.41 5.27
C ARG A 108 -8.51 -2.44 4.55
N VAL A 109 -7.30 -2.87 4.20
CA VAL A 109 -6.37 -2.02 3.45
C VAL A 109 -6.95 -1.67 2.08
N LEU A 110 -7.49 -2.65 1.35
CA LEU A 110 -8.11 -2.42 0.03
C LEU A 110 -9.32 -1.48 0.12
N PHE A 111 -10.15 -1.60 1.16
CA PHE A 111 -11.30 -0.71 1.34
C PHE A 111 -10.87 0.76 1.49
N PHE A 112 -9.89 1.04 2.36
CA PHE A 112 -9.35 2.40 2.48
C PHE A 112 -8.60 2.84 1.22
N GLY A 113 -7.94 1.89 0.54
CA GLY A 113 -7.33 2.05 -0.78
C GLY A 113 -8.31 2.57 -1.84
N VAL A 114 -9.49 1.95 -1.94
CA VAL A 114 -10.54 2.36 -2.89
C VAL A 114 -11.05 3.76 -2.56
N ILE A 115 -11.26 4.08 -1.28
CA ILE A 115 -11.72 5.42 -0.89
C ILE A 115 -10.68 6.49 -1.25
N GLY A 116 -9.40 6.25 -0.93
CA GLY A 116 -8.34 7.20 -1.27
C GLY A 116 -8.16 7.34 -2.78
N ALA A 117 -8.15 6.21 -3.52
CA ALA A 117 -8.12 6.20 -4.98
C ALA A 117 -9.27 7.03 -5.59
N LEU A 118 -10.52 6.86 -5.12
CA LEU A 118 -11.67 7.66 -5.61
C LEU A 118 -11.48 9.17 -5.41
N VAL A 119 -10.87 9.57 -4.30
CA VAL A 119 -10.61 10.98 -3.98
C VAL A 119 -9.45 11.51 -4.83
N PHE A 120 -8.31 10.83 -4.85
CA PHE A 120 -7.13 11.25 -5.60
C PHE A 120 -7.40 11.22 -7.11
N ARG A 121 -8.05 10.17 -7.64
CA ARG A 121 -8.56 10.14 -9.01
C ARG A 121 -9.44 11.33 -9.31
N GLY A 122 -10.40 11.63 -8.45
CA GLY A 122 -11.27 12.80 -8.63
C GLY A 122 -10.47 14.09 -8.80
N ILE A 123 -9.43 14.28 -7.99
CA ILE A 123 -8.52 15.42 -8.08
C ILE A 123 -7.73 15.39 -9.41
N PHE A 124 -7.05 14.29 -9.74
CA PHE A 124 -6.22 14.23 -10.96
C PHE A 124 -7.02 14.30 -12.24
N LEU A 125 -8.18 13.66 -12.31
CA LEU A 125 -9.06 13.70 -13.46
C LEU A 125 -9.62 15.10 -13.67
N SER A 126 -10.10 15.75 -12.59
CA SER A 126 -10.59 17.14 -12.68
C SER A 126 -9.49 18.10 -13.13
N LEU A 127 -8.28 17.95 -12.58
CA LEU A 127 -7.12 18.74 -13.02
C LEU A 127 -6.75 18.43 -14.48
N GLY A 128 -6.76 17.17 -14.87
CA GLY A 128 -6.47 16.72 -16.23
C GLY A 128 -7.44 17.29 -17.26
N VAL A 129 -8.75 17.19 -17.02
CA VAL A 129 -9.80 17.82 -17.85
C VAL A 129 -9.58 19.34 -17.93
N ALA A 130 -9.29 20.00 -16.80
CA ALA A 130 -9.06 21.44 -16.77
C ALA A 130 -7.80 21.87 -17.57
N VAL A 131 -6.76 21.02 -17.61
CA VAL A 131 -5.56 21.27 -18.41
C VAL A 131 -5.83 21.01 -19.89
N VAL A 132 -6.46 19.89 -20.25
CA VAL A 132 -6.77 19.52 -21.65
C VAL A 132 -7.69 20.54 -22.31
N SER A 133 -8.71 21.01 -21.59
CA SER A 133 -9.65 22.02 -22.09
C SER A 133 -9.01 23.38 -22.39
N ARG A 134 -7.85 23.70 -21.79
CA ARG A 134 -7.12 24.96 -22.00
C ARG A 134 -5.92 24.83 -22.92
N PHE A 135 -5.25 23.67 -22.89
CA PHE A 135 -3.98 23.44 -23.55
C PHE A 135 -4.02 22.12 -24.32
N THR A 136 -4.67 22.09 -25.48
CA THR A 136 -4.76 20.88 -26.32
C THR A 136 -3.40 20.26 -26.65
N ALA A 137 -2.33 21.07 -26.71
CA ALA A 137 -0.97 20.57 -26.96
C ALA A 137 -0.47 19.59 -25.88
N VAL A 138 -1.07 19.61 -24.67
CA VAL A 138 -0.78 18.63 -23.61
C VAL A 138 -1.07 17.19 -24.05
N LEU A 139 -1.99 16.99 -25.00
CA LEU A 139 -2.34 15.66 -25.50
C LEU A 139 -1.14 14.98 -26.17
N PHE A 140 -0.21 15.72 -26.78
CA PHE A 140 1.05 15.17 -27.28
C PHE A 140 1.97 14.69 -26.15
N ALA A 141 2.05 15.43 -25.04
CA ALA A 141 2.83 15.03 -23.88
C ALA A 141 2.23 13.77 -23.23
N PHE A 142 0.90 13.72 -23.11
CA PHE A 142 0.15 12.55 -22.66
C PHE A 142 0.39 11.33 -23.56
N ALA A 143 0.36 11.50 -24.88
CA ALA A 143 0.72 10.42 -25.80
C ALA A 143 2.16 9.93 -25.59
N ALA A 144 3.12 10.85 -25.39
CA ALA A 144 4.52 10.49 -25.13
C ALA A 144 4.68 9.66 -23.84
N VAL A 145 3.94 10.01 -22.77
CA VAL A 145 3.88 9.21 -21.54
C VAL A 145 3.34 7.81 -21.82
N LEU A 146 2.23 7.69 -22.57
CA LEU A 146 1.66 6.37 -22.91
C LEU A 146 2.62 5.49 -23.73
N PHE A 147 3.35 6.07 -24.69
CA PHE A 147 4.35 5.33 -25.45
C PHE A 147 5.53 4.91 -24.59
N TYR A 148 5.98 5.76 -23.66
CA TYR A 148 7.01 5.40 -22.70
C TYR A 148 6.58 4.22 -21.83
N SER A 149 5.36 4.24 -21.29
CA SER A 149 4.82 3.16 -20.46
C SER A 149 4.61 1.87 -21.25
N THR A 150 4.13 1.97 -22.49
CA THR A 150 4.07 0.84 -23.43
C THR A 150 5.45 0.22 -23.66
N TYR A 151 6.46 1.05 -23.93
CA TYR A 151 7.83 0.60 -24.17
C TYR A 151 8.40 -0.13 -22.96
N LYS A 152 8.22 0.44 -21.75
CA LYS A 152 8.66 -0.18 -20.50
C LYS A 152 7.98 -1.53 -20.27
N LEU A 153 6.67 -1.60 -20.52
CA LEU A 153 5.88 -2.82 -20.34
C LEU A 153 6.26 -3.93 -21.33
N LEU A 154 6.60 -3.59 -22.58
CA LEU A 154 7.04 -4.56 -23.59
C LEU A 154 8.45 -5.10 -23.37
N LYS A 155 9.29 -4.35 -22.67
CA LYS A 155 10.66 -4.74 -22.38
C LYS A 155 10.81 -5.66 -21.17
N ASP A 156 9.71 -5.97 -20.48
CA ASP A 156 9.71 -6.66 -19.19
C ASP A 156 10.73 -6.03 -18.21
N GLU A 157 10.96 -4.72 -18.30
CA GLU A 157 11.78 -3.97 -17.36
C GLU A 157 10.97 -3.82 -16.06
N GLU A 158 10.90 -4.91 -15.29
CA GLU A 158 10.46 -4.89 -13.90
C GLU A 158 11.47 -4.07 -13.09
N GLU A 159 11.24 -2.76 -13.01
CA GLU A 159 11.83 -1.97 -11.94
C GLU A 159 11.44 -2.64 -10.63
N SER A 160 12.41 -3.18 -9.90
CA SER A 160 12.19 -3.72 -8.56
C SER A 160 11.59 -2.62 -7.66
N PHE A 161 10.27 -2.54 -7.63
CA PHE A 161 9.53 -1.59 -6.84
C PHE A 161 9.74 -1.97 -5.38
N ASP A 162 10.56 -1.21 -4.66
CA ASP A 162 10.81 -1.39 -3.22
C ASP A 162 9.76 -0.59 -2.42
N PRO A 163 8.66 -1.22 -1.95
CA PRO A 163 7.54 -0.49 -1.35
C PRO A 163 7.96 0.25 -0.08
N GLY A 164 8.99 -0.22 0.62
CA GLY A 164 9.51 0.39 1.84
C GLY A 164 10.30 1.68 1.60
N LYS A 165 10.80 1.92 0.38
CA LYS A 165 11.46 3.17 -0.02
C LYS A 165 10.53 4.15 -0.73
N SER A 166 9.30 3.75 -1.02
CA SER A 166 8.32 4.62 -1.69
C SER A 166 8.21 5.97 -0.97
N PHE A 167 8.05 7.04 -1.76
CA PHE A 167 8.02 8.41 -1.25
C PHE A 167 6.96 8.58 -0.15
N ALA A 168 5.78 7.98 -0.33
CA ALA A 168 4.69 8.03 0.64
C ALA A 168 5.03 7.32 1.96
N VAL A 169 5.59 6.10 1.93
CA VAL A 169 5.99 5.37 3.14
C VAL A 169 7.11 6.12 3.88
N ARG A 170 8.07 6.68 3.13
CA ARG A 170 9.15 7.51 3.70
C ARG A 170 8.61 8.77 4.35
N MET A 171 7.64 9.43 3.71
CA MET A 171 7.01 10.63 4.24
C MET A 171 6.17 10.30 5.49
N LEU A 172 5.40 9.21 5.47
CA LEU A 172 4.66 8.73 6.63
C LEU A 172 5.60 8.46 7.82
N ARG A 173 6.69 7.70 7.61
CA ARG A 173 7.69 7.41 8.67
C ARG A 173 8.40 8.67 9.18
N LYS A 174 8.49 9.73 8.38
CA LYS A 174 9.07 11.01 8.79
C LYS A 174 8.10 11.84 9.63
N LEU A 175 6.80 11.77 9.34
CA LEU A 175 5.75 12.55 9.98
C LEU A 175 5.22 11.89 11.25
N ILE A 176 5.00 10.57 11.22
CA ILE A 176 4.37 9.80 12.29
C ILE A 176 5.27 8.61 12.67
N PRO A 177 5.56 8.40 13.97
CA PRO A 177 6.32 7.24 14.38
C PRO A 177 5.51 5.95 14.14
N VAL A 178 6.12 5.00 13.45
CA VAL A 178 5.51 3.73 13.03
C VAL A 178 6.03 2.59 13.92
N ARG A 179 5.14 1.73 14.42
CA ARG A 179 5.49 0.49 15.13
C ARG A 179 5.92 -0.58 14.11
N ASP A 180 6.81 -1.49 14.50
CA ASP A 180 7.27 -2.59 13.63
C ASP A 180 6.25 -3.73 13.51
N GLU A 181 5.42 -3.95 14.54
CA GLU A 181 4.46 -5.06 14.61
C GLU A 181 3.02 -4.61 14.32
N TYR A 182 2.23 -5.53 13.77
CA TYR A 182 0.79 -5.35 13.61
C TYR A 182 0.08 -5.36 14.97
N ALA A 183 -0.85 -4.42 15.17
CA ALA A 183 -1.69 -4.35 16.37
C ALA A 183 -3.15 -4.64 16.01
N GLY A 184 -3.38 -5.81 15.41
CA GLY A 184 -4.66 -6.18 14.81
C GLY A 184 -5.02 -5.28 13.61
N ALA A 185 -6.32 -5.04 13.43
CA ALA A 185 -6.83 -4.20 12.35
C ALA A 185 -6.77 -2.67 12.63
N LYS A 186 -6.06 -2.24 13.69
CA LYS A 186 -5.97 -0.83 14.07
C LYS A 186 -4.90 -0.12 13.23
N PHE A 187 -5.20 1.06 12.70
CA PHE A 187 -4.22 1.92 12.02
C PHE A 187 -3.35 2.74 12.97
N PHE A 188 -3.89 3.01 14.17
CA PHE A 188 -3.21 3.77 15.21
C PHE A 188 -3.31 3.05 16.54
N VAL A 189 -2.22 3.09 17.29
CA VAL A 189 -2.16 2.64 18.68
C VAL A 189 -1.54 3.71 19.55
N LYS A 190 -1.92 3.75 20.82
CA LYS A 190 -1.27 4.62 21.80
C LYS A 190 -0.24 3.80 22.56
N GLU A 191 1.03 4.19 22.45
CA GLU A 191 2.14 3.62 23.23
C GLU A 191 2.86 4.74 23.96
N ALA A 192 3.16 4.56 25.25
CA ALA A 192 3.81 5.58 26.08
C ALA A 192 3.15 6.98 26.02
N GLY A 193 1.83 7.02 25.83
CA GLY A 193 1.03 8.25 25.70
C GLY A 193 1.17 8.98 24.36
N ILE A 194 1.80 8.38 23.35
CA ILE A 194 1.98 8.94 22.00
C ILE A 194 1.20 8.07 21.00
N ARG A 195 0.49 8.71 20.05
CA ARG A 195 -0.17 7.99 18.95
C ARG A 195 0.89 7.55 17.94
N MET A 196 1.00 6.24 17.77
CA MET A 196 1.88 5.57 16.83
C MET A 196 1.04 5.05 15.67
N ALA A 197 1.55 5.16 14.45
CA ALA A 197 0.99 4.46 13.29
C ALA A 197 1.38 2.97 13.33
N THR A 198 0.49 2.10 12.89
CA THR A 198 0.81 0.67 12.69
C THR A 198 1.34 0.43 11.28
N PRO A 199 1.98 -0.72 11.02
CA PRO A 199 2.40 -1.07 9.66
C PRO A 199 1.24 -1.02 8.65
N LEU A 200 0.01 -1.35 9.07
CA LEU A 200 -1.18 -1.35 8.22
C LEU A 200 -1.45 0.02 7.56
N LEU A 201 -1.16 1.12 8.26
CA LEU A 201 -1.29 2.46 7.69
C LEU A 201 -0.22 2.73 6.62
N ALA A 202 0.99 2.20 6.83
CA ALA A 202 2.05 2.30 5.83
C ALA A 202 1.71 1.51 4.56
N VAL A 203 1.02 0.37 4.70
CA VAL A 203 0.53 -0.41 3.55
C VAL A 203 -0.54 0.36 2.77
N VAL A 204 -1.53 0.96 3.44
CA VAL A 204 -2.52 1.84 2.77
C VAL A 204 -1.79 2.95 2.03
N ALA A 205 -0.85 3.65 2.68
CA ALA A 205 -0.09 4.72 2.04
C ALA A 205 0.74 4.24 0.83
N ALA A 206 1.26 3.01 0.85
CA ALA A 206 1.98 2.43 -0.27
C ALA A 206 1.05 2.12 -1.46
N ILE A 207 -0.15 1.61 -1.17
CA ILE A 207 -1.18 1.33 -2.20
C ILE A 207 -1.67 2.63 -2.84
N GLU A 208 -1.98 3.66 -2.05
CA GLU A 208 -2.35 4.99 -2.56
C GLU A 208 -1.25 5.60 -3.43
N ALA A 209 0.02 5.40 -3.04
CA ALA A 209 1.14 5.88 -3.82
C ALA A 209 1.32 5.11 -5.14
N ALA A 210 1.08 3.80 -5.13
CA ALA A 210 1.07 2.99 -6.35
C ALA A 210 -0.06 3.43 -7.28
N ASP A 211 -1.28 3.63 -6.75
CA ASP A 211 -2.42 4.14 -7.52
C ASP A 211 -2.12 5.50 -8.16
N LEU A 212 -1.47 6.40 -7.41
CA LEU A 212 -0.99 7.68 -7.94
C LEU A 212 0.01 7.52 -9.09
N ILE A 213 0.92 6.55 -8.99
CA ILE A 213 1.86 6.26 -10.08
C ILE A 213 1.09 5.74 -11.30
N PHE A 214 0.12 4.84 -11.11
CA PHE A 214 -0.72 4.32 -12.19
C PHE A 214 -1.66 5.37 -12.80
N ALA A 215 -2.00 6.42 -12.07
CA ALA A 215 -2.74 7.56 -12.59
C ALA A 215 -1.97 8.27 -13.72
N VAL A 216 -0.63 8.18 -13.75
CA VAL A 216 0.19 8.78 -14.81
C VAL A 216 -0.11 8.17 -16.18
N ASP A 217 -0.45 6.89 -16.23
CA ASP A 217 -0.78 6.19 -17.48
C ASP A 217 -2.29 6.23 -17.76
N SER A 218 -3.09 5.96 -16.73
CA SER A 218 -4.53 5.80 -16.88
C SER A 218 -5.30 7.13 -17.02
N VAL A 219 -4.81 8.25 -16.46
CA VAL A 219 -5.45 9.57 -16.61
C VAL A 219 -5.33 10.09 -18.05
N PRO A 220 -4.14 10.14 -18.68
CA PRO A 220 -4.03 10.43 -20.11
C PRO A 220 -4.92 9.54 -20.98
N ALA A 221 -4.95 8.24 -20.68
CA ALA A 221 -5.69 7.28 -21.49
C ALA A 221 -7.21 7.50 -21.41
N VAL A 222 -7.76 7.81 -20.24
CA VAL A 222 -9.20 8.09 -20.10
C VAL A 222 -9.58 9.43 -20.71
N LEU A 223 -8.71 10.44 -20.63
CA LEU A 223 -8.92 11.76 -21.26
C LEU A 223 -8.85 11.70 -22.80
N ALA A 224 -8.22 10.65 -23.35
CA ALA A 224 -8.28 10.34 -24.78
C ALA A 224 -9.65 9.79 -25.21
N VAL A 225 -10.44 9.27 -24.28
CA VAL A 225 -11.77 8.72 -24.54
C VAL A 225 -12.82 9.82 -24.47
N SER A 226 -12.78 10.64 -23.42
CA SER A 226 -13.72 11.74 -23.22
C SER A 226 -13.04 12.89 -22.47
N ASP A 227 -13.39 14.13 -22.80
CA ASP A 227 -13.02 15.33 -22.05
C ASP A 227 -14.16 15.80 -21.12
N ASP A 228 -15.24 15.03 -21.00
CA ASP A 228 -16.32 15.31 -20.07
C ASP A 228 -16.02 14.81 -18.65
N ALA A 229 -15.97 15.72 -17.69
CA ALA A 229 -15.63 15.39 -16.31
C ALA A 229 -16.61 14.41 -15.65
N PHE A 230 -17.90 14.44 -16.00
CA PHE A 230 -18.86 13.50 -15.45
C PHE A 230 -18.60 12.09 -15.99
N ILE A 231 -18.45 11.94 -17.31
CA ILE A 231 -18.17 10.63 -17.92
C ILE A 231 -16.87 10.06 -17.39
N VAL A 232 -15.79 10.85 -17.42
CA VAL A 232 -14.46 10.43 -16.98
C VAL A 232 -14.44 10.06 -15.49
N TYR A 233 -15.08 10.84 -14.62
CA TYR A 233 -15.05 10.55 -13.18
C TYR A 233 -15.93 9.35 -12.83
N THR A 234 -17.16 9.29 -13.36
CA THR A 234 -18.10 8.22 -13.01
C THR A 234 -17.64 6.86 -13.54
N SER A 235 -17.17 6.77 -14.78
CA SER A 235 -16.65 5.52 -15.36
C SER A 235 -15.46 4.99 -14.55
N ASN A 236 -14.60 5.89 -14.08
CA ASN A 236 -13.45 5.54 -13.28
C ASN A 236 -13.83 5.03 -11.90
N ALA A 237 -14.75 5.73 -11.24
CA ALA A 237 -15.27 5.32 -9.95
C ALA A 237 -15.87 3.92 -10.03
N PHE A 238 -16.73 3.63 -11.01
CA PHE A 238 -17.31 2.30 -11.19
C PHE A 238 -16.30 1.21 -11.57
N ALA A 239 -15.17 1.57 -12.19
CA ALA A 239 -14.12 0.60 -12.49
C ALA A 239 -13.34 0.18 -11.23
N ILE A 240 -13.06 1.14 -10.35
CA ILE A 240 -12.35 0.91 -9.08
C ILE A 240 -13.28 0.29 -8.02
N LEU A 241 -14.58 0.59 -8.07
CA LEU A 241 -15.56 -0.11 -7.25
C LEU A 241 -15.52 -1.61 -7.57
N GLY A 242 -15.44 -2.43 -6.51
CA GLY A 242 -15.29 -3.88 -6.63
C GLY A 242 -13.88 -4.39 -6.91
N LEU A 243 -12.86 -3.53 -6.93
CA LEU A 243 -11.46 -3.94 -7.04
C LEU A 243 -11.08 -4.96 -5.95
N ARG A 244 -11.65 -4.80 -4.74
CA ARG A 244 -11.49 -5.74 -3.63
C ARG A 244 -11.96 -7.15 -3.96
N ALA A 245 -13.17 -7.29 -4.51
CA ALA A 245 -13.70 -8.58 -4.92
C ALA A 245 -12.86 -9.18 -6.05
N LEU A 246 -12.41 -8.34 -6.97
CA LEU A 246 -11.54 -8.74 -8.06
C LEU A 246 -10.17 -9.23 -7.56
N TYR A 247 -9.57 -8.57 -6.56
CA TYR A 247 -8.33 -9.01 -5.93
C TYR A 247 -8.46 -10.42 -5.37
N PHE A 248 -9.48 -10.71 -4.56
CA PHE A 248 -9.66 -12.06 -4.00
C PHE A 248 -10.04 -13.11 -5.05
N MET A 249 -10.71 -12.70 -6.13
CA MET A 249 -11.01 -13.59 -7.26
C MET A 249 -9.74 -13.93 -8.05
N LEU A 250 -8.84 -12.96 -8.23
CA LEU A 250 -7.72 -13.06 -9.14
C LEU A 250 -6.39 -13.39 -8.47
N ALA A 251 -6.21 -13.17 -7.17
CA ALA A 251 -4.94 -13.34 -6.46
C ALA A 251 -4.33 -14.74 -6.65
N GLY A 252 -5.15 -15.80 -6.75
CA GLY A 252 -4.69 -17.16 -7.03
C GLY A 252 -4.60 -17.53 -8.53
N LEU A 253 -4.95 -16.60 -9.42
CA LEU A 253 -4.94 -16.76 -10.87
C LEU A 253 -3.99 -15.77 -11.56
N LEU A 254 -3.34 -14.87 -10.81
CA LEU A 254 -2.45 -13.82 -11.34
C LEU A 254 -1.38 -14.41 -12.26
N ASP A 255 -0.80 -15.55 -11.88
CA ASP A 255 0.25 -16.23 -12.67
C ASP A 255 -0.27 -16.82 -14.00
N ARG A 256 -1.58 -17.03 -14.14
CA ARG A 256 -2.19 -17.50 -15.41
C ARG A 256 -2.41 -16.39 -16.42
N PHE A 257 -2.35 -15.11 -16.02
CA PHE A 257 -2.65 -13.97 -16.89
C PHE A 257 -1.42 -13.30 -17.53
N HIS A 258 -0.38 -14.09 -17.85
CA HIS A 258 0.85 -13.60 -18.51
C HIS A 258 0.60 -12.73 -19.77
N TYR A 259 -0.40 -13.06 -20.61
CA TYR A 259 -0.65 -12.30 -21.84
C TYR A 259 -1.49 -11.03 -21.62
N LEU A 260 -1.98 -10.79 -20.40
CA LEU A 260 -2.77 -9.60 -20.08
C LEU A 260 -1.90 -8.34 -20.17
N ASN A 261 -0.69 -8.37 -19.59
CA ASN A 261 0.25 -7.25 -19.63
C ASN A 261 0.59 -6.84 -21.08
N LYS A 262 0.78 -7.83 -21.97
CA LYS A 262 0.98 -7.60 -23.40
C LYS A 262 -0.26 -6.99 -24.07
N GLY A 263 -1.46 -7.42 -23.69
CA GLY A 263 -2.72 -6.82 -24.16
C GLY A 263 -2.87 -5.36 -23.74
N LEU A 264 -2.54 -5.05 -22.47
CA LEU A 264 -2.55 -3.70 -21.96
C LEU A 264 -1.55 -2.81 -22.69
N ALA A 265 -0.33 -3.30 -22.98
CA ALA A 265 0.63 -2.57 -23.79
C ALA A 265 0.08 -2.20 -25.18
N VAL A 266 -0.60 -3.14 -25.86
CA VAL A 266 -1.24 -2.88 -27.15
C VAL A 266 -2.34 -1.82 -27.03
N ILE A 267 -3.15 -1.89 -25.99
CA ILE A 267 -4.21 -0.90 -25.73
C ILE A 267 -3.62 0.49 -25.45
N LEU A 268 -2.60 0.58 -24.61
CA LEU A 268 -1.92 1.85 -24.30
C LEU A 268 -1.26 2.46 -25.54
N ALA A 269 -0.60 1.66 -26.36
CA ALA A 269 -0.03 2.10 -27.63
C ALA A 269 -1.10 2.67 -28.57
N PHE A 270 -2.21 1.93 -28.72
CA PHE A 270 -3.34 2.34 -29.54
C PHE A 270 -3.96 3.66 -29.05
N ILE A 271 -4.11 3.83 -27.74
CA ILE A 271 -4.63 5.07 -27.16
C ILE A 271 -3.63 6.22 -27.32
N GLY A 272 -2.32 5.96 -27.22
CA GLY A 272 -1.27 6.94 -27.52
C GLY A 272 -1.36 7.45 -28.96
N VAL A 273 -1.60 6.56 -29.92
CA VAL A 273 -1.86 6.94 -31.33
C VAL A 273 -3.14 7.76 -31.43
N LYS A 274 -4.23 7.34 -30.78
CA LYS A 274 -5.50 8.08 -30.75
C LYS A 274 -5.30 9.52 -30.24
N LEU A 275 -4.54 9.71 -29.16
CA LEU A 275 -4.22 11.01 -28.60
C LEU A 275 -3.47 11.92 -29.57
N ILE A 276 -2.48 11.38 -30.30
CA ILE A 276 -1.76 12.14 -31.33
C ILE A 276 -2.70 12.59 -32.43
N LEU A 277 -3.55 11.69 -32.94
CA LEU A 277 -4.50 12.01 -33.99
C LEU A 277 -5.50 13.08 -33.53
N GLN A 278 -6.03 12.96 -32.32
CA GLN A 278 -6.94 13.93 -31.73
C GLN A 278 -6.26 15.31 -31.53
N ALA A 279 -5.02 15.33 -31.05
CA ALA A 279 -4.25 16.56 -30.89
C ALA A 279 -3.96 17.22 -32.24
N ALA A 280 -3.57 16.42 -33.24
CA ALA A 280 -3.27 16.88 -34.58
C ALA A 280 -4.52 17.41 -35.30
N HIS A 281 -5.67 16.75 -35.16
CA HIS A 281 -6.95 17.22 -35.68
C HIS A 281 -7.33 18.60 -35.12
N LYS A 282 -7.17 18.79 -33.80
CA LYS A 282 -7.50 20.05 -33.12
C LYS A 282 -6.49 21.19 -33.37
N LEU A 283 -5.20 20.89 -33.59
CA LEU A 283 -4.13 21.91 -33.64
C LEU A 283 -3.53 22.16 -35.03
N ILE A 284 -3.46 21.14 -35.88
CA ILE A 284 -2.75 21.22 -37.16
C ILE A 284 -3.75 21.43 -38.29
N SER A 285 -4.68 20.50 -38.47
CA SER A 285 -5.69 20.59 -39.51
C SER A 285 -6.90 19.69 -39.22
N PRO A 286 -8.14 20.19 -39.41
CA PRO A 286 -9.36 19.38 -39.32
C PRO A 286 -9.44 18.23 -40.33
N SER A 287 -8.56 18.20 -41.34
CA SER A 287 -8.49 17.12 -42.33
C SER A 287 -7.89 15.82 -41.79
N ILE A 288 -7.26 15.84 -40.61
CA ILE A 288 -6.69 14.64 -39.98
C ILE A 288 -7.83 13.83 -39.34
N PRO A 289 -8.03 12.54 -39.66
CA PRO A 289 -9.14 11.77 -39.11
C PRO A 289 -8.93 11.48 -37.61
N GLU A 290 -9.97 11.70 -36.81
CA GLU A 290 -10.03 11.23 -35.43
C GLU A 290 -10.60 9.80 -35.36
N ILE A 291 -10.18 9.03 -34.34
CA ILE A 291 -10.69 7.67 -34.13
C ILE A 291 -11.97 7.75 -33.29
N PRO A 292 -13.14 7.35 -33.82
CA PRO A 292 -14.39 7.37 -33.07
C PRO A 292 -14.38 6.42 -31.87
N SER A 293 -15.07 6.80 -30.79
CA SER A 293 -15.19 6.00 -29.56
C SER A 293 -15.69 4.56 -29.77
N PRO A 294 -16.66 4.26 -30.66
CA PRO A 294 -17.07 2.88 -30.93
C PRO A 294 -15.95 1.99 -31.49
N ILE A 295 -15.08 2.55 -32.35
CA ILE A 295 -13.92 1.82 -32.88
C ILE A 295 -12.93 1.55 -31.75
N SER A 296 -12.67 2.55 -30.92
CA SER A 296 -11.82 2.41 -29.73
C SER A 296 -12.34 1.31 -28.79
N LEU A 297 -13.65 1.30 -28.52
CA LEU A 297 -14.29 0.26 -27.70
C LEU A 297 -14.10 -1.12 -28.31
N ALA A 298 -14.34 -1.27 -29.61
CA ALA A 298 -14.20 -2.54 -30.31
C ALA A 298 -12.75 -3.07 -30.24
N VAL A 299 -11.76 -2.21 -30.50
CA VAL A 299 -10.33 -2.58 -30.39
C VAL A 299 -10.00 -3.03 -28.97
N ILE A 300 -10.41 -2.28 -27.95
CA ILE A 300 -10.17 -2.63 -26.54
C ILE A 300 -10.80 -3.98 -26.21
N VAL A 301 -12.08 -4.20 -26.55
CA VAL A 301 -12.78 -5.47 -26.31
C VAL A 301 -12.08 -6.64 -26.99
N VAL A 302 -11.68 -6.48 -28.25
CA VAL A 302 -10.99 -7.53 -29.03
C VAL A 302 -9.64 -7.87 -28.41
N VAL A 303 -8.83 -6.86 -28.07
CA VAL A 303 -7.50 -7.07 -27.49
C VAL A 303 -7.62 -7.73 -26.11
N LEU A 304 -8.49 -7.24 -25.24
CA LEU A 304 -8.70 -7.82 -23.91
C LEU A 304 -9.21 -9.26 -23.98
N THR A 305 -10.23 -9.50 -24.79
CA THR A 305 -10.80 -10.85 -24.96
C THR A 305 -9.75 -11.79 -25.54
N GLY A 306 -9.00 -11.34 -26.55
CA GLY A 306 -7.90 -12.10 -27.14
C GLY A 306 -6.82 -12.44 -26.13
N SER A 307 -6.37 -11.46 -25.33
CA SER A 307 -5.37 -11.66 -24.27
C SER A 307 -5.86 -12.64 -23.20
N VAL A 308 -7.09 -12.49 -22.71
CA VAL A 308 -7.66 -13.40 -21.71
C VAL A 308 -7.79 -14.82 -22.26
N VAL A 309 -8.36 -14.99 -23.45
CA VAL A 309 -8.54 -16.31 -24.08
C VAL A 309 -7.19 -16.97 -24.35
N LEU A 310 -6.20 -16.23 -24.84
CA LEU A 310 -4.85 -16.76 -25.09
C LEU A 310 -4.17 -17.18 -23.79
N SER A 311 -4.31 -16.38 -22.72
CA SER A 311 -3.75 -16.70 -21.41
C SER A 311 -4.39 -17.94 -20.77
N LEU A 312 -5.71 -18.12 -20.94
CA LEU A 312 -6.40 -19.33 -20.48
C LEU A 312 -6.01 -20.58 -21.28
N LYS A 313 -5.78 -20.44 -22.59
CA LYS A 313 -5.37 -21.56 -23.47
C LYS A 313 -3.90 -21.96 -23.30
N ARG A 314 -3.03 -21.05 -22.88
CA ARG A 314 -1.60 -21.26 -22.68
C ARG A 314 -1.18 -20.79 -21.28
N PRO A 315 -1.52 -21.56 -20.23
CA PRO A 315 -1.05 -21.25 -18.88
C PRO A 315 0.49 -21.27 -18.83
N ALA A 316 1.08 -20.30 -18.12
CA ALA A 316 2.53 -20.23 -17.97
C ALA A 316 3.09 -21.50 -17.29
N PRO A 317 4.31 -21.94 -17.63
CA PRO A 317 4.99 -22.98 -16.87
C PRO A 317 5.10 -22.54 -15.40
N ILE A 318 4.62 -23.36 -14.47
CA ILE A 318 4.58 -23.04 -13.04
C ILE A 318 6.02 -22.76 -12.56
N GLY A 319 6.32 -21.49 -12.31
CA GLY A 319 7.57 -21.02 -11.72
C GLY A 319 7.35 -20.66 -10.26
N VAL A 320 7.62 -21.62 -9.37
CA VAL A 320 7.88 -21.54 -7.92
C VAL A 320 7.54 -20.20 -7.22
N LEU A 321 6.30 -20.08 -6.75
CA LEU A 321 6.03 -19.54 -5.42
C LEU A 321 5.16 -20.56 -4.69
N GLU A 322 5.79 -21.37 -3.84
CA GLU A 322 5.10 -22.20 -2.84
C GLU A 322 4.20 -21.29 -2.00
N HIS A 323 2.90 -21.28 -2.31
CA HIS A 323 1.90 -20.89 -1.33
C HIS A 323 1.85 -22.00 -0.28
N THR A 324 2.43 -21.71 0.87
CA THR A 324 2.33 -22.50 2.10
C THR A 324 0.88 -22.45 2.59
N ASP A 325 0.03 -23.29 2.03
CA ASP A 325 -1.33 -23.56 2.52
C ASP A 325 -1.44 -25.08 2.76
N GLU A 326 -0.66 -25.60 3.71
CA GLU A 326 -0.84 -26.95 4.27
C GLU A 326 -0.37 -27.02 5.73
N GLN A 327 -0.96 -26.19 6.60
CA GLN A 327 -0.98 -26.40 8.05
C GLN A 327 -2.39 -26.08 8.57
N ASP A 328 -3.34 -26.93 8.21
CA ASP A 328 -4.65 -27.04 8.88
C ASP A 328 -5.05 -28.53 8.91
N ALA A 329 -4.32 -29.32 9.69
CA ALA A 329 -4.75 -30.64 10.15
C ALA A 329 -3.90 -31.11 11.34
N SER A 330 -4.10 -30.50 12.52
CA SER A 330 -4.00 -31.17 13.84
C SER A 330 -4.12 -30.14 14.94
N THR A 331 -5.36 -29.81 15.32
CA THR A 331 -5.65 -29.28 16.65
C THR A 331 -6.62 -30.25 17.30
N ALA A 332 -6.11 -31.13 18.16
CA ALA A 332 -6.90 -31.80 19.16
C ALA A 332 -6.06 -31.95 20.43
N THR A 333 -6.48 -31.18 21.44
CA THR A 333 -6.39 -31.51 22.87
C THR A 333 -5.04 -31.32 23.56
N GLU A 334 -4.88 -30.22 24.29
CA GLU A 334 -4.64 -30.21 25.76
C GLU A 334 -4.44 -28.77 26.31
N GLN A 335 -5.22 -28.43 27.34
CA GLN A 335 -4.93 -27.40 28.35
C GLN A 335 -4.95 -28.10 29.73
N PRO A 336 -4.62 -27.45 30.86
CA PRO A 336 -3.30 -27.01 31.30
C PRO A 336 -3.01 -27.50 32.74
N GLU A 337 -1.81 -28.02 33.05
CA GLU A 337 -1.47 -28.37 34.44
C GLU A 337 -0.49 -27.38 35.08
N THR A 338 -0.98 -26.81 36.19
CA THR A 338 -0.21 -26.10 37.22
C THR A 338 0.26 -27.13 38.25
N PRO A 339 1.42 -26.93 38.91
CA PRO A 339 1.48 -27.33 40.32
C PRO A 339 1.95 -26.23 41.28
N SER A 340 1.15 -26.12 42.33
CA SER A 340 1.35 -25.63 43.71
C SER A 340 2.77 -25.66 44.32
N ALA A 341 3.13 -24.55 44.99
CA ALA A 341 3.52 -24.37 46.42
C ALA A 341 4.21 -25.57 47.15
N LEU A 342 5.31 -25.48 47.93
CA LEU A 342 5.82 -24.65 49.08
C LEU A 342 7.26 -25.19 49.45
N PRO A 343 8.02 -24.80 50.51
CA PRO A 343 7.77 -23.87 51.64
C PRO A 343 8.92 -22.86 51.96
N VAL A 344 8.62 -22.06 52.99
CA VAL A 344 9.37 -21.02 53.73
C VAL A 344 10.67 -21.53 54.40
N THR A 345 11.73 -20.70 54.43
CA THR A 345 12.65 -20.54 55.58
C THR A 345 13.36 -19.18 55.57
N ASP A 346 13.12 -18.41 56.63
CA ASP A 346 14.01 -17.58 57.46
C ASP A 346 15.01 -16.56 56.87
N ALA A 347 14.87 -15.34 57.40
CA ALA A 347 15.80 -14.21 57.36
C ALA A 347 17.11 -14.52 58.13
N PRO A 348 18.20 -13.75 57.90
CA PRO A 348 18.39 -12.57 58.78
C PRO A 348 18.98 -11.33 58.07
N GLU A 349 18.54 -10.15 58.52
CA GLU A 349 19.27 -8.86 58.51
C GLU A 349 19.99 -8.69 59.87
N PRO A 350 20.85 -7.67 60.09
CA PRO A 350 21.80 -6.94 59.24
C PRO A 350 23.22 -6.92 59.90
N PRO A 351 24.16 -6.02 59.52
CA PRO A 351 24.32 -4.87 60.42
C PRO A 351 24.59 -3.52 59.73
N ALA A 352 24.32 -2.49 60.52
CA ALA A 352 24.50 -1.06 60.27
C ALA A 352 25.97 -0.59 60.37
N GLY A 353 26.24 0.62 59.83
CA GLY A 353 27.24 1.52 60.43
C GLY A 353 28.25 2.22 59.51
N THR A 354 27.81 3.31 58.85
CA THR A 354 28.45 4.67 58.79
C THR A 354 29.94 4.83 58.38
N PRO A 355 30.51 6.07 58.33
CA PRO A 355 30.41 7.03 57.22
C PRO A 355 31.80 7.51 56.72
N GLY A 356 31.89 8.22 55.59
CA GLY A 356 33.10 9.03 55.35
C GLY A 356 33.39 9.59 53.95
N ARG A 357 33.45 10.92 53.93
CA ARG A 357 34.41 11.80 53.22
C ARG A 357 34.20 12.15 51.74
N ASP A 358 33.64 13.34 51.55
CA ASP A 358 34.30 14.56 51.05
C ASP A 358 35.45 14.44 50.04
N GLY A 359 35.31 15.15 48.92
CA GLY A 359 36.45 15.70 48.20
C GLY A 359 36.20 16.03 46.72
N GLY A 360 36.21 17.32 46.39
CA GLY A 360 36.81 17.79 45.14
C GLY A 360 35.88 18.40 44.09
N ALA A 361 35.68 19.71 44.20
CA ALA A 361 35.20 20.56 43.12
C ALA A 361 36.31 20.87 42.08
N SER A 362 35.98 20.90 40.79
CA SER A 362 36.60 21.78 39.78
C SER A 362 35.86 21.74 38.42
N PRO A 363 35.99 22.76 37.55
CA PRO A 363 34.81 23.40 36.96
C PRO A 363 34.80 23.40 35.41
N ARG A 364 33.62 23.76 34.88
CA ARG A 364 33.39 24.48 33.61
C ARG A 364 34.08 23.97 32.34
N SER A 365 33.26 23.43 31.43
CA SER A 365 33.36 23.82 30.01
C SER A 365 31.96 24.07 29.45
N GLY A 366 31.76 25.29 28.94
CA GLY A 366 30.49 25.75 28.39
C GLY A 366 30.16 25.05 27.08
N ARG A 367 28.90 24.65 26.92
CA ARG A 367 28.32 24.36 25.60
C ARG A 367 27.22 25.36 25.29
N ARG A 368 27.48 26.10 24.22
CA ARG A 368 26.55 26.96 23.48
C ARG A 368 25.16 26.33 23.41
N ARG A 369 24.14 27.08 23.82
CA ARG A 369 22.73 26.79 23.54
C ARG A 369 22.53 26.90 22.02
N SER A 370 22.56 25.78 21.31
CA SER A 370 21.95 25.71 19.98
C SER A 370 20.44 25.82 20.16
N ARG A 371 19.85 26.84 19.54
CA ARG A 371 18.40 27.06 19.49
C ARG A 371 17.79 25.82 18.83
N ALA A 372 17.14 24.97 19.61
CA ALA A 372 16.55 23.74 19.11
C ALA A 372 15.37 24.08 18.20
N LEU A 373 15.41 23.64 16.94
CA LEU A 373 14.22 23.55 16.11
C LEU A 373 13.17 22.69 16.84
N PRO A 374 11.86 22.99 16.69
CA PRO A 374 10.80 22.20 17.32
C PRO A 374 10.98 20.72 16.96
N ASP A 375 10.96 19.85 17.98
CA ASP A 375 11.11 18.40 17.79
C ASP A 375 9.91 17.87 16.99
N THR A 376 10.18 17.14 15.90
CA THR A 376 9.12 16.37 15.22
C THR A 376 8.54 15.33 16.18
N PRO A 377 7.27 14.89 16.01
CA PRO A 377 6.65 13.87 16.86
C PRO A 377 7.51 12.60 17.00
N VAL A 378 8.19 12.21 15.91
CA VAL A 378 9.15 11.10 15.87
C VAL A 378 10.37 11.36 16.76
N ARG A 379 10.91 12.58 16.76
CA ARG A 379 12.08 12.96 17.57
C ARG A 379 11.72 13.08 19.05
N ALA A 380 10.53 13.61 19.36
CA ALA A 380 9.96 13.65 20.70
C ALA A 380 9.71 12.23 21.24
N TYR A 381 9.12 11.33 20.44
CA TYR A 381 8.97 9.91 20.79
C TYR A 381 10.31 9.23 21.02
N ARG A 382 11.30 9.41 20.13
CA ARG A 382 12.64 8.83 20.29
C ARG A 382 13.32 9.32 21.58
N LYS A 383 13.21 10.61 21.90
CA LYS A 383 13.71 11.16 23.18
C LYS A 383 12.97 10.58 24.38
N LYS A 384 11.63 10.44 24.30
CA LYS A 384 10.80 9.90 25.38
C LYS A 384 11.06 8.41 25.61
N MET A 385 11.24 7.63 24.55
CA MET A 385 11.63 6.22 24.61
C MET A 385 13.05 6.01 25.13
N VAL A 386 14.02 6.83 24.71
CA VAL A 386 15.37 6.83 25.30
C VAL A 386 15.32 7.17 26.80
N LYS A 387 14.41 8.07 27.21
CA LYS A 387 14.19 8.44 28.60
C LYS A 387 13.46 7.33 29.40
N MET A 388 12.52 6.60 28.77
CA MET A 388 11.76 5.50 29.40
C MET A 388 12.51 4.17 29.45
N LYS A 389 13.36 3.84 28.47
CA LYS A 389 14.19 2.62 28.47
C LYS A 389 15.44 2.71 29.36
N ARG A 390 15.56 3.74 30.20
CA ARG A 390 16.65 3.86 31.16
C ARG A 390 16.28 3.07 32.43
N LYS A 391 17.00 1.96 32.64
CA LYS A 391 17.04 0.99 33.79
C LYS A 391 16.14 -0.25 33.64
N PRO A 392 16.67 -1.46 33.90
CA PRO A 392 17.34 -1.85 35.16
C PRO A 392 18.82 -1.49 35.22
N ASP A 393 19.27 -1.01 36.39
CA ASP A 393 20.68 -0.67 36.67
C ASP A 393 21.61 -1.89 36.66
N VAL A 394 21.03 -3.10 36.73
CA VAL A 394 21.76 -4.33 36.95
C VAL A 394 21.21 -5.40 36.01
N TYR A 395 22.03 -5.83 35.06
CA TYR A 395 21.80 -7.05 34.29
C TYR A 395 22.57 -8.19 34.95
N VAL A 396 22.11 -9.43 34.79
CA VAL A 396 22.80 -10.62 35.29
C VAL A 396 23.20 -11.54 34.15
N CYS A 397 24.36 -12.16 34.26
CA CYS A 397 24.78 -13.22 33.36
C CYS A 397 23.80 -14.40 33.46
N PRO A 398 23.28 -14.93 32.34
CA PRO A 398 22.32 -16.03 32.36
C PRO A 398 22.90 -17.30 33.00
N THR A 399 24.21 -17.51 32.83
CA THR A 399 24.94 -18.71 33.27
C THR A 399 25.40 -18.62 34.72
N CYS A 400 26.23 -17.63 35.08
CA CYS A 400 26.80 -17.53 36.43
C CYS A 400 26.02 -16.63 37.40
N LYS A 401 24.93 -16.01 36.96
CA LYS A 401 24.07 -15.09 37.72
C LYS A 401 24.75 -13.86 38.35
N LYS A 402 26.04 -13.64 38.10
CA LYS A 402 26.76 -12.42 38.52
C LYS A 402 26.29 -11.20 37.72
N SER A 403 26.37 -10.02 38.33
CA SER A 403 26.03 -8.75 37.69
C SER A 403 26.95 -8.47 36.50
N VAL A 404 26.37 -8.02 35.39
CA VAL A 404 27.08 -7.62 34.18
C VAL A 404 26.70 -6.20 33.78
N PRO A 405 27.62 -5.43 33.15
CA PRO A 405 27.33 -4.08 32.71
C PRO A 405 26.25 -4.11 31.62
N ALA A 406 25.44 -3.05 31.52
CA ALA A 406 24.50 -2.90 30.43
C ALA A 406 25.25 -2.63 29.11
N ALA A 407 24.96 -3.40 28.06
CA ALA A 407 25.50 -3.18 26.72
C ALA A 407 24.39 -2.80 25.73
N VAL A 408 24.77 -2.01 24.71
CA VAL A 408 23.87 -1.61 23.62
C VAL A 408 24.14 -2.48 22.41
N HIS A 409 23.19 -3.36 22.08
CA HIS A 409 23.21 -4.17 20.88
C HIS A 409 22.44 -3.45 19.76
N ARG A 410 22.87 -3.66 18.51
CA ARG A 410 22.21 -3.10 17.34
C ARG A 410 21.37 -4.21 16.69
N HIS A 411 20.05 -4.09 16.78
CA HIS A 411 19.13 -4.98 16.07
C HIS A 411 18.65 -4.30 14.78
N LYS A 412 18.75 -4.99 13.65
CA LYS A 412 18.29 -4.46 12.35
C LYS A 412 16.83 -4.88 12.16
N SER A 413 15.92 -3.92 12.22
CA SER A 413 14.49 -4.13 11.99
C SER A 413 14.07 -3.26 10.80
N LEU A 414 13.48 -3.86 9.77
CA LEU A 414 12.97 -3.17 8.57
C LEU A 414 13.97 -2.14 7.99
N GLY A 415 15.25 -2.53 7.90
CA GLY A 415 16.32 -1.71 7.30
C GLY A 415 16.92 -0.61 8.19
N VAL A 416 16.47 -0.44 9.44
CA VAL A 416 16.99 0.56 10.38
C VAL A 416 17.59 -0.12 11.61
N PHE A 417 18.74 0.39 12.09
CA PHE A 417 19.37 -0.10 13.33
C PHE A 417 18.69 0.51 14.55
N VAL A 418 18.06 -0.34 15.35
CA VAL A 418 17.44 0.01 16.63
C VAL A 418 18.38 -0.40 17.77
N PRO A 419 18.71 0.51 18.71
CA PRO A 419 19.49 0.16 19.89
C PRO A 419 18.62 -0.64 20.87
N VAL A 420 19.08 -1.82 21.24
CA VAL A 420 18.48 -2.71 22.25
C VAL A 420 19.46 -2.84 23.41
N TRP A 421 18.99 -2.60 24.63
CA TRP A 421 19.80 -2.76 25.84
C TRP A 421 19.70 -4.21 26.32
N GLY A 422 20.83 -4.81 26.64
CA GLY A 422 20.92 -6.18 27.13
C GLY A 422 22.10 -6.39 28.08
N PRO A 423 22.29 -7.63 28.60
CA PRO A 423 23.45 -7.98 29.39
C PRO A 423 24.72 -7.84 28.55
N GLY A 424 25.70 -7.10 29.05
CA GLY A 424 27.03 -7.01 28.47
C GLY A 424 27.89 -8.23 28.77
N ALA A 425 29.16 -8.18 28.34
CA ALA A 425 30.09 -9.28 28.52
C ALA A 425 30.25 -9.67 30.00
N CYS A 426 30.26 -10.98 30.25
CA CYS A 426 30.50 -11.51 31.58
C CYS A 426 31.95 -11.24 32.00
N GLN A 427 32.19 -10.79 33.23
CA GLN A 427 33.53 -10.53 33.78
C GLN A 427 34.05 -11.67 34.66
N ASN A 428 33.28 -12.76 34.82
CA ASN A 428 33.64 -13.88 35.66
C ASN A 428 34.51 -14.89 34.91
N ARG A 429 35.81 -14.98 35.20
CA ARG A 429 36.77 -15.84 34.49
C ARG A 429 36.42 -17.33 34.48
N ASP A 430 35.66 -17.78 35.48
CA ASP A 430 35.19 -19.16 35.62
C ASP A 430 33.87 -19.43 34.90
N CYS A 431 33.26 -18.41 34.27
CA CYS A 431 32.02 -18.53 33.53
C CYS A 431 32.30 -18.92 32.07
N PRO A 432 31.59 -19.90 31.49
CA PRO A 432 31.70 -20.24 30.06
C PRO A 432 31.51 -19.01 29.15
N ASP A 433 30.55 -18.14 29.50
CA ASP A 433 30.24 -16.90 28.76
C ASP A 433 31.36 -15.84 28.79
N TYR A 434 32.37 -15.97 29.66
CA TYR A 434 33.54 -15.08 29.66
C TYR A 434 34.48 -15.34 28.48
N ARG A 435 34.54 -16.60 28.01
CA ARG A 435 35.43 -17.01 26.90
C ARG A 435 34.84 -16.75 25.51
N LEU A 436 33.56 -16.38 25.43
CA LEU A 436 32.83 -16.14 24.19
C LEU A 436 32.83 -14.65 23.77
N ASP A 437 33.51 -13.78 24.52
CA ASP A 437 33.62 -12.36 24.17
C ASP A 437 34.59 -12.16 22.98
N PRO A 438 34.12 -11.69 21.80
CA PRO A 438 34.96 -11.46 20.63
C PRO A 438 36.04 -10.38 20.82
N HIS A 439 36.04 -9.62 21.93
CA HIS A 439 37.06 -8.61 22.24
C HIS A 439 38.23 -9.14 23.08
N HIS A 440 38.15 -10.34 23.67
CA HIS A 440 39.28 -10.98 24.33
C HIS A 440 39.98 -11.95 23.36
N LYS A 441 40.74 -11.38 22.41
CA LYS A 441 41.77 -12.16 21.71
C LYS A 441 42.73 -12.71 22.76
N HIS A 442 42.90 -14.04 22.75
CA HIS A 442 43.92 -14.74 23.53
C HIS A 442 45.28 -14.06 23.38
N SER A 443 45.83 -13.54 24.48
CA SER A 443 47.28 -13.40 24.59
C SER A 443 47.79 -14.75 25.08
N PRO A 444 48.58 -15.50 24.30
CA PRO A 444 49.13 -16.76 24.78
C PRO A 444 50.11 -16.45 25.92
N ALA A 445 49.92 -17.10 27.06
CA ALA A 445 50.88 -17.11 28.15
C ALA A 445 51.80 -18.33 27.95
N ARG A 446 53.07 -18.02 27.64
CA ARG A 446 54.29 -18.87 27.58
C ARG A 446 54.27 -20.15 26.77
#